data_AF-A0A6C0M3B9-F1
#
_entry.id   AF-A0A6C0M3B9-F1
#
_cell.length_a   1.000
_cell.length_b   1.000
_cell.length_c   1.000
_cell.angle_alpha   90.00
_cell.angle_beta   90.00
_cell.angle_gamma   90.00
#
_symmetry.space_group_name_H-M   'P 1'
#
loop_
_entity.id
_entity.type
_entity.pdbx_description
1 polymer ?
#
loop_
_entity_poly.entity_id
_entity_poly.type
_entity_poly.pdbx_seq_one_letter_code
_entity_poly.pdbx_strand_id
1 'polypeptide(L)'
;MSSSPDSSACAPAPKPLLPPYLQHLQHLEGDELKEAIHREHVSQAMAFILRQTEYDEETAFKRLCELKDPVKVVSEYLGVKPKVDAQPKTKNQMKYGEIRKFMDYGARQYNLQAERRKLIQQQQEQQQEQQPNDQK
;
A
#
# COMPACT_ATOMS: atom_id res chain seq x y z
N MET A 1 30.19 23.27 35.33
CA MET A 1 28.90 23.54 34.69
C MET A 1 29.12 23.47 33.18
N SER A 2 28.71 22.37 32.56
CA SER A 2 28.84 22.17 31.11
C SER A 2 27.52 21.56 30.63
N SER A 3 26.60 22.43 30.23
CA SER A 3 25.31 22.08 29.66
C SER A 3 25.50 21.79 28.18
N SER A 4 25.49 20.53 27.80
CA SER A 4 25.39 20.13 26.38
C SER A 4 23.94 20.33 25.92
N PRO A 5 23.68 20.96 24.76
CA PRO A 5 22.34 21.01 24.21
C PRO A 5 22.01 19.70 23.49
N ASP A 6 21.10 18.92 24.08
CA ASP A 6 20.36 17.87 23.37
C ASP A 6 19.48 18.52 22.29
N SER A 7 20.05 18.74 21.09
CA SER A 7 19.25 19.12 19.93
C SER A 7 18.75 17.87 19.21
N SER A 8 17.69 17.33 19.79
CA SER A 8 16.71 16.49 19.12
C SER A 8 16.23 17.14 17.80
N ALA A 9 16.63 16.56 16.67
CA ALA A 9 15.97 16.78 15.38
C ALA A 9 15.67 15.41 14.77
N CYS A 10 14.62 14.76 15.27
CA CYS A 10 14.05 13.60 14.63
C CYS A 10 13.44 14.06 13.30
N ALA A 11 14.03 13.66 12.18
CA ALA A 11 13.53 14.00 10.85
C ALA A 11 12.03 13.60 10.73
N PRO A 12 11.16 14.45 10.16
CA PRO A 12 9.75 14.09 9.99
C PRO A 12 9.67 12.84 9.12
N ALA A 13 8.99 11.81 9.64
CA ALA A 13 8.80 10.56 8.91
C ALA A 13 8.19 10.86 7.52
N PRO A 14 8.66 10.20 6.45
CA PRO A 14 8.13 10.42 5.11
C PRO A 14 6.63 10.12 5.11
N LYS A 15 5.82 11.13 4.74
CA LYS A 15 4.36 10.99 4.65
C LYS A 15 4.05 9.86 3.67
N PRO A 16 3.19 8.88 4.02
CA PRO A 16 2.82 7.82 3.11
C PRO A 16 2.13 8.44 1.89
N LEU A 17 2.70 8.22 0.70
CA LEU A 17 2.12 8.68 -0.56
C LEU A 17 0.83 7.89 -0.83
N LEU A 18 -0.31 8.56 -0.68
CA LEU A 18 -1.61 7.98 -1.01
C LEU A 18 -1.72 7.74 -2.53
N PRO A 19 -2.44 6.69 -2.96
CA PRO A 19 -2.76 6.45 -4.37
C PRO A 19 -3.42 7.67 -5.05
N PRO A 20 -3.27 7.83 -6.38
CA PRO A 20 -3.81 8.99 -7.12
C PRO A 20 -5.30 9.29 -6.86
N TYR A 21 -6.13 8.26 -6.73
CA TYR A 21 -7.57 8.42 -6.50
C TYR A 21 -7.90 8.91 -5.07
N LEU A 22 -7.00 8.71 -4.09
CA LEU A 22 -7.16 9.14 -2.70
C LEU A 22 -6.43 10.45 -2.38
N GLN A 23 -5.85 11.13 -3.38
CA GLN A 23 -5.06 12.36 -3.13
C GLN A 23 -5.89 13.49 -2.52
N HIS A 24 -7.19 13.53 -2.82
CA HIS A 24 -8.10 14.52 -2.24
C HIS A 24 -8.24 14.37 -0.72
N LEU A 25 -7.85 13.23 -0.13
CA LEU A 25 -7.87 12.99 1.33
C LEU A 25 -6.55 13.35 2.03
N GLN A 26 -5.53 13.83 1.31
CA GLN A 26 -4.21 14.15 1.89
C GLN A 26 -4.22 15.21 3.00
N HIS A 27 -5.30 15.99 3.11
CA HIS A 27 -5.47 17.02 4.13
C HIS A 27 -5.96 16.46 5.47
N LEU A 28 -6.44 15.21 5.51
CA LEU A 28 -6.90 14.53 6.73
C LEU A 28 -5.73 13.78 7.38
N GLU A 29 -5.73 13.72 8.71
CA GLU A 29 -4.69 13.03 9.47
C GLU A 29 -5.29 12.01 10.44
N GLY A 30 -4.47 11.04 10.85
CA GLY A 30 -4.81 10.10 11.92
C GLY A 30 -6.03 9.23 11.63
N ASP A 31 -7.00 9.26 12.54
CA ASP A 31 -8.19 8.40 12.50
C ASP A 31 -9.25 8.90 11.50
N GLU A 32 -9.33 10.21 11.26
CA GLU A 32 -10.23 10.79 10.25
C GLU A 32 -9.87 10.31 8.84
N LEU A 33 -8.57 10.24 8.53
CA LEU A 33 -8.08 9.72 7.25
C LEU A 33 -8.47 8.24 7.05
N LYS A 34 -8.34 7.43 8.10
CA LYS A 34 -8.71 5.99 8.02
C LYS A 34 -10.19 5.83 7.75
N GLU A 35 -11.01 6.63 8.42
CA GLU A 35 -12.46 6.58 8.24
C GLU A 35 -12.86 7.06 6.85
N ALA A 36 -12.26 8.13 6.34
CA ALA A 36 -12.51 8.63 4.99
C ALA A 36 -12.15 7.60 3.91
N ILE A 37 -10.97 6.98 4.01
CA ILE A 37 -10.54 5.90 3.10
C ILE A 37 -11.51 4.72 3.18
N HIS A 38 -11.94 4.34 4.39
CA HIS A 38 -12.90 3.25 4.56
C HIS A 38 -14.25 3.55 3.91
N ARG A 39 -14.79 4.75 4.14
CA ARG A 39 -16.05 5.21 3.52
C ARG A 39 -15.96 5.22 2.00
N GLU A 40 -14.85 5.69 1.45
CA GLU A 40 -14.65 5.73 0.01
C GLU A 40 -14.61 4.31 -0.59
N HIS A 41 -13.87 3.39 0.03
CA HIS A 41 -13.85 2.00 -0.40
C HIS A 41 -15.22 1.32 -0.31
N VAL A 42 -15.98 1.55 0.77
CA VAL A 42 -17.35 1.01 0.91
C VAL A 42 -18.28 1.59 -0.15
N SER A 43 -18.20 2.89 -0.41
CA SER A 43 -18.99 3.55 -1.45
C SER A 43 -18.68 3.00 -2.84
N GLN A 44 -17.40 2.85 -3.19
CA GLN A 44 -16.97 2.25 -4.46
C GLN A 44 -17.43 0.79 -4.59
N ALA A 45 -17.29 0.01 -3.52
CA ALA A 45 -17.77 -1.37 -3.48
C ALA A 45 -19.29 -1.46 -3.66
N MET A 46 -20.04 -0.52 -3.09
CA MET A 46 -21.49 -0.47 -3.23
C MET A 46 -21.95 -0.10 -4.63
N ALA A 47 -21.37 0.97 -5.19
CA ALA A 47 -21.65 1.36 -6.56
C ALA A 47 -21.34 0.23 -7.56
N PHE A 48 -20.27 -0.54 -7.31
CA PHE A 48 -19.94 -1.72 -8.10
C PHE A 48 -21.04 -2.80 -8.04
N ILE A 49 -21.51 -3.16 -6.85
CA ILE A 49 -22.55 -4.18 -6.68
C ILE A 49 -23.87 -3.74 -7.31
N LEU A 50 -24.33 -2.53 -7.01
CA LEU A 50 -25.61 -2.00 -7.52
C LEU A 50 -25.64 -1.89 -9.06
N ARG A 51 -24.49 -1.64 -9.69
CA ARG A 51 -24.40 -1.61 -11.16
C ARG A 51 -24.48 -3.00 -11.81
N GLN A 52 -24.10 -4.06 -11.09
CA GLN A 52 -24.02 -5.42 -11.63
C GLN A 52 -25.17 -6.34 -11.19
N THR A 53 -25.97 -5.91 -10.21
CA THR A 53 -27.02 -6.72 -9.58
C THR A 53 -28.30 -5.92 -9.48
N GLU A 54 -29.44 -6.61 -9.40
CA GLU A 54 -30.74 -5.99 -9.14
C GLU A 54 -31.03 -5.83 -7.64
N TYR A 55 -30.00 -5.79 -6.79
CA TYR A 55 -30.20 -5.61 -5.35
C TYR A 55 -30.57 -4.18 -4.98
N ASP A 56 -31.43 -4.04 -3.97
CA ASP A 56 -31.65 -2.78 -3.27
C ASP A 56 -30.42 -2.41 -2.42
N GLU A 57 -30.25 -1.13 -2.13
CA GLU A 57 -29.10 -0.62 -1.36
C GLU A 57 -28.92 -1.34 -0.01
N GLU A 58 -30.00 -1.57 0.73
CA GLU A 58 -29.95 -2.28 2.02
C GLU A 58 -29.48 -3.72 1.88
N THR A 59 -29.99 -4.41 0.85
CA THR A 59 -29.64 -5.81 0.58
C THR A 59 -28.20 -5.91 0.14
N ALA A 60 -27.78 -5.04 -0.77
CA ALA A 60 -26.41 -4.97 -1.26
C ALA A 60 -25.45 -4.71 -0.09
N PHE A 61 -25.76 -3.76 0.79
CA PHE A 61 -24.93 -3.42 1.95
C PHE A 61 -24.82 -4.59 2.92
N LYS A 62 -25.93 -5.28 3.19
CA LYS A 62 -25.94 -6.47 4.03
C LYS A 62 -25.04 -7.57 3.47
N ARG A 63 -25.14 -7.85 2.17
CA ARG A 63 -24.28 -8.84 1.48
C ARG A 63 -22.82 -8.44 1.48
N LEU A 64 -22.52 -7.16 1.29
CA LEU A 64 -21.15 -6.64 1.36
C LEU A 64 -20.58 -6.81 2.78
N CYS A 65 -21.37 -6.58 3.83
CA CYS A 65 -20.96 -6.83 5.21
C CYS A 65 -20.68 -8.32 5.51
N GLU A 66 -21.51 -9.22 4.97
CA GLU A 66 -21.36 -10.67 5.15
C GLU A 66 -20.09 -11.21 4.46
N LEU A 67 -19.87 -10.85 3.19
CA LEU A 67 -18.82 -11.43 2.36
C LEU A 67 -17.50 -10.62 2.36
N LYS A 68 -17.56 -9.34 2.77
CA LYS A 68 -16.45 -8.37 2.81
C LYS A 68 -15.73 -8.14 1.48
N ASP A 69 -16.23 -8.72 0.39
CA ASP A 69 -15.63 -8.68 -0.94
C ASP A 69 -16.74 -8.47 -1.98
N PRO A 70 -16.77 -7.31 -2.66
CA PRO A 70 -17.82 -6.99 -3.61
C PRO A 70 -17.82 -7.91 -4.84
N VAL A 71 -16.65 -8.46 -5.22
CA VAL A 71 -16.55 -9.39 -6.35
C VAL A 71 -17.24 -10.70 -6.01
N LYS A 72 -17.10 -11.17 -4.76
CA LYS A 72 -17.79 -12.38 -4.29
C LYS A 72 -19.30 -12.20 -4.28
N VAL A 73 -19.79 -11.06 -3.79
CA VAL A 73 -21.23 -10.73 -3.78
C VAL A 73 -21.81 -10.85 -5.20
N VAL A 74 -21.15 -10.22 -6.17
CA VAL A 74 -21.60 -10.29 -7.58
C VAL A 74 -21.45 -11.70 -8.14
N SER A 75 -20.37 -12.42 -7.84
CA SER A 75 -20.19 -13.80 -8.31
C SER A 75 -21.24 -14.77 -7.77
N GLU A 76 -21.66 -14.60 -6.51
CA GLU A 76 -22.70 -15.40 -5.89
C GLU A 76 -24.06 -15.10 -6.51
N TYR A 77 -24.37 -13.82 -6.74
CA TYR A 77 -25.58 -13.40 -7.46
C TYR A 77 -25.64 -13.99 -8.87
N LEU A 78 -24.52 -13.96 -9.61
CA LEU A 78 -24.42 -14.52 -10.96
C LEU A 78 -24.30 -16.05 -11.00
N GLY A 79 -24.23 -16.72 -9.84
CA GLY A 79 -24.06 -18.17 -9.75
C GLY A 79 -22.71 -18.69 -10.27
N VAL A 80 -21.70 -17.82 -10.37
CA VAL A 80 -20.36 -18.18 -10.82
C VAL A 80 -19.62 -18.86 -9.67
N LYS A 81 -19.55 -20.19 -9.70
CA LYS A 81 -18.71 -20.93 -8.74
C LYS A 81 -17.23 -20.62 -9.01
N PRO A 82 -16.43 -20.30 -7.98
CA PRO A 82 -15.00 -20.14 -8.17
C PRO A 82 -14.44 -21.43 -8.75
N LYS A 83 -13.64 -21.29 -9.82
CA LYS A 83 -12.90 -22.43 -10.36
C LYS A 83 -11.99 -22.93 -9.25
N VAL A 84 -12.32 -24.09 -8.68
CA VAL A 84 -11.40 -24.81 -7.81
C VAL A 84 -10.23 -25.17 -8.69
N ASP A 85 -9.04 -24.62 -8.40
CA ASP A 85 -7.83 -24.95 -9.15
C ASP A 85 -7.74 -26.47 -9.26
N ALA A 86 -7.67 -26.96 -10.50
CA ALA A 86 -8.00 -28.34 -10.83
C ALA A 86 -7.06 -29.38 -10.19
N GLN A 87 -5.98 -28.98 -9.51
CA GLN A 87 -5.10 -29.88 -8.77
C GLN A 87 -4.48 -29.17 -7.54
N PRO A 88 -4.49 -29.79 -6.35
CA PRO A 88 -3.72 -29.28 -5.22
C PRO A 88 -2.23 -29.28 -5.56
N LYS A 89 -1.54 -28.16 -5.29
CA LYS A 89 -0.09 -28.04 -5.52
C LYS A 89 0.62 -29.14 -4.74
N THR A 90 1.58 -29.81 -5.39
CA THR A 90 2.38 -30.84 -4.70
C THR A 90 3.22 -30.18 -3.60
N LYS A 91 3.58 -30.94 -2.56
CA LYS A 91 4.45 -30.45 -1.47
C LYS A 91 5.73 -29.79 -1.99
N ASN A 92 6.28 -30.31 -3.09
CA ASN A 92 7.48 -29.75 -3.71
C ASN A 92 7.19 -28.40 -4.39
N GLN A 93 6.08 -28.26 -5.11
CA GLN A 93 5.67 -26.98 -5.69
C GLN A 93 5.45 -25.90 -4.61
N MET A 94 4.89 -26.28 -3.46
CA MET A 94 4.76 -25.38 -2.31
C MET A 94 6.12 -24.94 -1.77
N LYS A 95 7.03 -25.89 -1.52
CA LYS A 95 8.41 -25.60 -1.07
C LYS A 95 9.15 -24.67 -2.04
N TYR A 96 9.10 -24.96 -3.35
CA TYR A 96 9.73 -24.10 -4.36
C TYR A 96 9.08 -22.70 -4.40
N GLY A 97 7.77 -22.61 -4.19
CA GLY A 97 7.07 -21.34 -4.07
C GLY A 97 7.52 -20.50 -2.87
N GLU A 98 7.75 -21.14 -1.72
CA GLU A 98 8.26 -20.47 -0.52
C GLU A 98 9.69 -19.97 -0.70
N ILE A 99 10.57 -20.80 -1.27
CA ILE A 99 11.95 -20.42 -1.58
C ILE A 99 11.97 -19.21 -2.51
N ARG A 100 11.14 -19.21 -3.57
CA ARG A 100 11.05 -18.07 -4.49
C ARG A 100 10.57 -16.81 -3.78
N LYS A 101 9.51 -16.90 -2.96
CA LYS A 101 9.04 -15.74 -2.18
C LYS A 101 10.12 -15.16 -1.29
N PHE A 102 10.93 -16.01 -0.65
CA PHE A 102 12.05 -15.59 0.19
C PHE A 102 13.13 -14.87 -0.63
N MET A 103 13.53 -15.44 -1.78
CA MET A 103 14.49 -14.82 -2.68
C MET A 103 13.99 -13.49 -3.23
N ASP A 104 12.74 -13.44 -3.67
CA ASP A 104 12.10 -12.22 -4.18
C ASP A 104 12.05 -11.14 -3.11
N TYR A 105 11.79 -11.51 -1.86
CA TYR A 105 11.85 -10.57 -0.74
C TYR A 105 13.26 -10.03 -0.52
N GLY A 106 14.27 -10.91 -0.49
CA GLY A 106 15.67 -10.50 -0.36
C GLY A 106 16.13 -9.56 -1.48
N ALA A 107 15.80 -9.90 -2.74
CA ALA A 107 16.12 -9.08 -3.90
C ALA A 107 15.45 -7.70 -3.85
N ARG A 108 14.15 -7.63 -3.47
CA ARG A 108 13.45 -6.35 -3.28
C ARG A 108 14.11 -5.47 -2.23
N GLN A 109 14.48 -6.05 -1.08
CA GLN A 109 15.15 -5.30 -0.01
C GLN A 109 16.54 -4.81 -0.44
N TYR A 110 17.30 -5.65 -1.13
CA TYR A 110 18.61 -5.26 -1.65
C TYR A 110 18.51 -4.11 -2.66
N ASN A 111 17.57 -4.19 -3.61
CA ASN A 111 17.35 -3.15 -4.62
C ASN A 111 16.95 -1.83 -3.96
N LEU A 112 16.02 -1.86 -2.99
CA LEU A 112 15.60 -0.69 -2.24
C LEU A 112 16.79 -0.03 -1.50
N GLN A 113 17.65 -0.83 -0.88
CA GLN A 113 18.86 -0.33 -0.23
C GLN A 113 19.86 0.24 -1.24
N ALA A 114 20.04 -0.39 -2.40
CA ALA A 114 20.92 0.08 -3.45
C ALA A 114 20.45 1.43 -4.02
N GLU A 115 19.15 1.59 -4.26
CA GLU A 115 18.55 2.86 -4.69
C GLU A 115 18.74 3.95 -3.62
N ARG A 116 18.50 3.65 -2.35
CA ARG A 116 18.75 4.59 -1.24
C ARG A 116 20.21 5.03 -1.18
N ARG A 117 21.16 4.09 -1.31
CA ARG A 117 22.60 4.41 -1.33
C ARG A 117 22.95 5.33 -2.50
N LYS A 118 22.43 5.05 -3.70
CA LYS A 118 22.62 5.93 -4.88
C LYS A 118 22.05 7.32 -4.65
N LEU A 119 20.86 7.44 -4.08
CA LEU A 119 20.23 8.73 -3.78
C LEU A 119 21.05 9.55 -2.77
N ILE A 120 21.58 8.90 -1.73
CA ILE A 120 22.43 9.56 -0.72
C ILE A 120 23.73 10.03 -1.37
N GLN A 121 24.36 9.17 -2.19
CA GLN A 121 25.59 9.52 -2.89
C GLN A 121 25.40 10.72 -3.82
N GLN A 122 24.32 10.74 -4.62
CA GLN A 122 23.99 11.88 -5.48
C GLN A 122 23.78 13.18 -4.68
N GLN A 123 23.13 13.10 -3.52
CA GLN A 123 22.96 14.28 -2.65
C GLN A 123 24.28 14.76 -2.06
N GLN A 124 25.19 13.86 -1.70
CA GLN A 124 26.52 14.22 -1.19
C GLN A 124 27.38 14.88 -2.27
N GLU A 125 27.34 14.35 -3.50
CA GLU A 125 28.05 14.92 -4.66
C GLU A 125 27.54 16.34 -4.96
N GLN A 126 26.21 16.55 -4.97
CA GLN A 126 25.62 17.89 -5.16
C GLN A 126 25.99 18.89 -4.05
N GLN A 127 26.12 18.42 -2.80
CA GLN A 127 26.54 19.28 -1.68
C GLN A 127 28.03 19.66 -1.76
N GLN A 128 28.89 18.79 -2.30
CA GLN A 128 30.31 19.10 -2.52
C GLN A 128 30.51 20.08 -3.67
N GLU A 129 29.73 19.98 -4.75
CA GLU A 129 29.80 20.94 -5.87
C GLU A 129 29.32 22.35 -5.52
N GLN A 130 28.44 22.48 -4.50
CA GLN A 130 27.89 23.76 -4.06
C GLN A 130 28.75 24.52 -3.03
N GLN A 131 29.85 23.95 -2.52
CA GLN A 131 30.83 24.74 -1.76
C GLN A 131 31.71 25.52 -2.76
N PRO A 132 31.53 26.85 -2.90
CA PRO A 132 32.38 27.64 -3.77
C PRO A 132 33.77 27.66 -3.15
N ASN A 133 34.76 27.69 -4.03
CA ASN A 133 36.16 27.91 -3.72
C ASN A 133 36.36 29.36 -3.22
N ASP A 134 35.86 29.67 -2.02
CA ASP A 134 36.04 30.94 -1.32
C ASP A 134 37.39 30.94 -0.59
N GLN A 135 38.48 30.83 -1.34
CA GLN A 135 39.80 31.26 -0.89
C GLN A 135 40.54 31.92 -2.05
N LYS A 136 40.54 33.25 -2.05
CA LYS A 136 41.48 34.10 -2.78
C LYS A 136 42.06 35.12 -1.81
#